data_AF-G2G415-F1
#
_entry.id   AF-G2G415-F1
#
_cell.length_a   1.000
_cell.length_b   1.000
_cell.length_c   1.000
_cell.angle_alpha   90.00
_cell.angle_beta   90.00
_cell.angle_gamma   90.00
#
_symmetry.space_group_name_H-M   'P 1'
#
loop_
_entity.id
_entity.type
_entity.pdbx_description
1 polymer ?
#
loop_
_entity_poly.entity_id
_entity_poly.type
_entity_poly.pdbx_seq_one_letter_code
_entity_poly.pdbx_strand_id
1 'polypeptide(L)' 'MEAKPLDDGRVALRQSTDPDGPALIYTRGEIAAFIIGAKSGDADFLLS' A
#
# COMPACT_ATOMS: atom_id res chain seq x y z
N MET A 1 -9.19 -3.46 0.79
CA MET A 1 -7.71 -3.46 0.78
C MET A 1 -7.27 -3.69 2.21
N GLU A 2 -6.30 -4.56 2.42
CA GLU A 2 -5.73 -4.81 3.73
C GLU A 2 -4.23 -4.51 3.70
N ALA A 3 -3.71 -3.98 4.81
CA ALA A 3 -2.30 -3.68 4.99
C ALA A 3 -1.79 -4.38 6.26
N LYS A 4 -0.65 -5.06 6.16
CA LYS A 4 -0.01 -5.75 7.28
C LYS A 4 1.47 -5.37 7.38
N PRO A 5 1.94 -4.87 8.53
CA PRO A 5 3.37 -4.71 8.76
C PRO A 5 4.06 -6.09 8.85
N LEU A 6 5.27 -6.18 8.31
CA LEU A 6 6.11 -7.37 8.36
C LEU A 6 7.24 -7.17 9.37
N ASP A 7 7.79 -8.29 9.86
CA ASP A 7 8.83 -8.29 10.90
C ASP A 7 10.14 -7.63 10.44
N ASP A 8 10.36 -7.54 9.13
CA ASP A 8 11.53 -6.88 8.52
C ASP A 8 11.29 -5.38 8.22
N GLY A 9 10.19 -4.81 8.70
CA GLY A 9 9.85 -3.40 8.56
C GLY A 9 9.22 -3.03 7.21
N ARG A 10 8.93 -4.00 6.35
CA ARG A 10 8.14 -3.82 5.12
C ARG A 10 6.63 -3.87 5.40
N VAL A 11 5.82 -3.56 4.40
CA VAL A 11 4.35 -3.62 4.46
C VAL A 11 3.84 -4.50 3.32
N ALA A 12 3.02 -5.48 3.66
CA ALA A 12 2.26 -6.26 2.71
C ALA A 12 0.89 -5.61 2.47
N LEU A 13 0.54 -5.40 1.20
CA LEU A 13 -0.77 -4.90 0.77
C LEU A 13 -1.49 -5.97 -0.05
N ARG A 14 -2.75 -6.28 0.29
CA ARG A 14 -3.57 -7.28 -0.43
C ARG A 14 -4.97 -6.74 -0.72
N GLN A 15 -5.59 -7.30 -1.75
CA GLN A 15 -7.02 -7.17 -1.98
C GLN A 15 -7.80 -8.00 -0.94
N SER A 16 -8.54 -7.33 -0.06
CA SER A 16 -9.28 -7.99 1.04
C SER A 16 -10.35 -8.98 0.56
N THR A 17 -10.87 -8.83 -0.65
CA THR A 17 -11.87 -9.74 -1.25
C THR A 17 -11.23 -10.94 -1.95
N ASP A 18 -9.90 -11.03 -1.95
CA ASP A 18 -9.12 -12.15 -2.50
C ASP A 18 -7.99 -12.53 -1.52
N PRO A 19 -8.32 -13.26 -0.43
CA PRO A 19 -7.37 -13.57 0.65
C PRO A 19 -6.23 -14.50 0.20
N ASP A 20 -6.47 -15.34 -0.80
CA ASP A 20 -5.47 -16.26 -1.36
C ASP A 20 -4.64 -15.63 -2.49
N GLY A 21 -5.08 -14.49 -3.03
CA GLY A 21 -4.37 -13.71 -4.05
C GLY A 21 -3.04 -13.14 -3.55
N PRO A 22 -2.12 -12.73 -4.44
CA PRO A 22 -0.78 -12.26 -4.06
C PRO A 22 -0.81 -10.95 -3.26
N ALA A 23 0.18 -10.77 -2.38
CA ALA A 23 0.41 -9.50 -1.70
C ALA A 23 1.54 -8.71 -2.37
N LEU A 24 1.35 -7.40 -2.52
CA LEU A 24 2.41 -6.47 -2.90
C LEU A 24 3.24 -6.13 -1.66
N ILE A 25 4.56 -6.24 -1.76
CA ILE A 25 5.46 -5.98 -0.65
C ILE A 25 6.16 -4.65 -0.88
N TYR A 26 5.89 -3.68 -0.02
CA TYR A 26 6.48 -2.35 -0.07
C TYR A 26 7.48 -2.15 1.05
N THR A 27 8.56 -1.44 0.75
CA THR A 27 9.43 -0.87 1.76
C THR A 27 8.71 0.24 2.54
N ARG A 28 9.23 0.55 3.73
CA ARG A 28 8.73 1.68 4.52
C ARG A 28 8.85 3.01 3.78
N GLY A 29 9.91 3.19 2.98
CA GLY A 29 10.13 4.38 2.17
C GLY A 29 9.07 4.56 1.08
N GLU A 30 8.72 3.48 0.37
CA GLU A 30 7.69 3.50 -0.67
C GLU A 30 6.30 3.81 -0.10
N ILE A 31 5.93 3.20 1.04
CA ILE A 31 4.67 3.54 1.72
C ILE A 31 4.66 4.99 2.18
N ALA A 32 5.76 5.49 2.73
CA ALA A 32 5.86 6.89 3.14
C ALA A 32 5.69 7.85 1.94
N ALA A 33 6.37 7.57 0.83
CA ALA A 33 6.24 8.33 -0.40
C ALA A 33 4.81 8.29 -0.95
N PHE A 34 4.17 7.12 -0.95
CA PHE A 34 2.77 6.97 -1.36
C PHE A 34 1.83 7.81 -0.48
N ILE A 35 1.97 7.75 0.85
CA ILE A 35 1.15 8.54 1.77
C ILE A 35 1.35 10.04 1.56
N ILE A 36 2.58 10.49 1.32
CA ILE A 36 2.88 11.90 1.05
C ILE A 36 2.22 12.33 -0.26
N GLY A 37 2.44 11.59 -1.36
CA GLY A 37 1.83 11.89 -2.66
C GLY A 37 0.31 11.89 -2.61
N ALA A 38 -0.29 10.90 -1.94
CA ALA A 38 -1.74 10.85 -1.74
C ALA A 38 -2.28 12.06 -0.98
N LYS A 39 -1.57 12.53 0.06
CA LYS A 39 -1.93 13.77 0.78
C LYS A 39 -1.75 15.03 -0.07
N SER A 40 -0.86 14.99 -1.06
CA SER A 40 -0.61 16.07 -2.01
C SER A 40 -1.54 16.06 -3.22
N GLY A 41 -2.42 15.07 -3.35
CA GLY A 41 -3.35 14.93 -4.48
C GLY A 41 -2.78 14.14 -5.67
N ASP A 42 -1.55 13.62 -5.58
CA ASP A 42 -0.93 12.88 -6.69
C ASP A 42 -1.65 11.56 -7.00
N ALA A 43 -2.48 11.08 -6.06
CA ALA A 43 -3.27 9.85 -6.20
C ALA A 43 -4.73 10.10 -6.60
N ASP A 44 -5.12 11.36 -6.89
CA ASP A 44 -6.52 11.71 -7.21
C ASP A 44 -7.05 11.01 -8.47
N PHE A 45 -6.14 10.58 -9.36
CA PHE A 45 -6.47 9.76 -10.54
C PHE A 45 -7.13 8.41 -10.18
N LEU A 46 -7.05 7.95 -8.93
CA LEU A 46 -7.75 6.74 -8.48
C LEU A 46 -9.27 6.95 -8.34
N LEU A 47 -9.73 8.20 -8.35
CA LEU A 47 -11.15 8.57 -8.21
C LEU A 47 -11.79 9.01 -9.55
N SER A 48 -11.02 9.06 -10.63
CA SER A 48 -11.49 9.47 -11.96
C SER A 48 -12.08 8.34 -12.78
#